data_AF-A0A9D5ZT97-F1
#
_entry.id   AF-A0A9D5ZT97-F1
#
_cell.length_a   1.000
_cell.length_b   1.000
_cell.length_c   1.000
_cell.angle_alpha   90.00
_cell.angle_beta   90.00
_cell.angle_gamma   90.00
#
_symmetry.space_group_name_H-M   'P 1'
#
loop_
_entity.id
_entity.type
_entity.pdbx_description
1 polymer ?
#
loop_
_entity_poly.entity_id
_entity_poly.type
_entity_poly.pdbx_seq_one_letter_code
_entity_poly.pdbx_strand_id
1 'polypeptide(L)'
;NADFASANLTNVNFKYANLQDAFLGKANLQNADLHYVNLQNAYLLDAINLTAEQLKESATLYQTILAPFLKKELAENYPVDYERLMKKPELEK
;
A
#
# COMPACT_ATOMS: atom_id res chain seq x y z
N ASN A 1 -3.19 12.19 9.46
CA ASN A 1 -1.99 11.88 8.67
C ASN A 1 -0.90 11.35 9.60
N ALA A 2 -0.28 10.22 9.29
CA ALA A 2 0.73 9.55 10.10
C ALA A 2 2.09 9.57 9.37
N ASP A 3 3.18 9.83 10.11
CA ASP A 3 4.53 9.82 9.56
C ASP A 3 5.29 8.58 10.06
N PHE A 4 5.60 7.69 9.11
CA PHE A 4 6.40 6.49 9.28
C PHE A 4 7.61 6.50 8.34
N ALA A 5 8.04 7.66 7.85
CA ALA A 5 9.17 7.75 6.94
C ALA A 5 10.42 7.14 7.59
N SER A 6 11.11 6.26 6.85
CA SER A 6 12.29 5.51 7.34
C SER A 6 12.07 4.63 8.57
N ALA A 7 10.81 4.38 8.97
CA ALA A 7 10.51 3.52 10.11
C ALA A 7 10.83 2.05 9.81
N ASN A 8 11.23 1.31 10.85
CA ASN A 8 11.27 -0.14 10.79
C ASN A 8 9.88 -0.70 11.15
N LEU A 9 9.15 -1.18 10.14
CA LEU A 9 7.80 -1.75 10.26
C LEU A 9 7.80 -3.26 9.98
N THR A 10 8.95 -3.93 10.18
CA THR A 10 9.06 -5.36 9.97
C THR A 10 8.11 -6.15 10.86
N ASN A 11 7.35 -7.08 10.27
CA ASN A 11 6.32 -7.91 10.91
C ASN A 11 5.17 -7.13 11.61
N VAL A 12 5.00 -5.83 11.33
CA VAL A 12 3.89 -5.06 11.92
C VAL A 12 2.56 -5.51 11.32
N ASN A 13 1.55 -5.66 12.17
CA ASN A 13 0.19 -5.95 11.74
C ASN A 13 -0.58 -4.65 11.47
N PHE A 14 -0.81 -4.32 10.19
CA PHE A 14 -1.66 -3.22 9.75
C PHE A 14 -3.00 -3.69 9.19
N LYS A 15 -3.41 -4.92 9.50
CA LYS A 15 -4.67 -5.46 9.01
C LYS A 15 -5.84 -4.55 9.41
N TYR A 16 -6.64 -4.14 8.44
CA TYR A 16 -7.75 -3.17 8.59
C TYR A 16 -7.35 -1.76 9.03
N ALA A 17 -6.05 -1.41 9.06
CA ALA A 17 -5.62 -0.08 9.47
C ALA A 17 -6.01 0.98 8.43
N ASN A 18 -6.28 2.19 8.93
CA ASN A 18 -6.43 3.35 8.07
C ASN A 18 -5.10 4.13 8.00
N LEU A 19 -4.37 3.96 6.89
CA LEU A 19 -3.14 4.68 6.57
C LEU A 19 -3.36 5.69 5.44
N GLN A 20 -4.58 6.22 5.33
CA GLN A 20 -4.88 7.30 4.40
C GLN A 20 -3.96 8.50 4.64
N ASP A 21 -3.43 9.04 3.53
CA ASP A 21 -2.47 10.14 3.48
C ASP A 21 -1.09 9.86 4.12
N ALA A 22 -0.84 8.66 4.66
CA ALA A 22 0.36 8.37 5.46
C ALA A 22 1.67 8.47 4.67
N PHE A 23 2.73 8.91 5.35
CA PHE A 23 4.09 8.94 4.81
C PHE A 23 4.86 7.67 5.21
N LEU A 24 5.13 6.79 4.25
CA LEU A 24 5.82 5.49 4.44
C LEU A 24 7.11 5.41 3.59
N GLY A 25 7.60 6.54 3.11
CA GLY A 25 8.79 6.58 2.26
C GLY A 25 10.01 6.03 2.98
N LYS A 26 10.78 5.14 2.33
CA LYS A 26 11.94 4.43 2.91
C LYS A 26 11.63 3.52 4.11
N ALA A 27 10.36 3.32 4.47
CA ALA A 27 10.01 2.41 5.55
C ALA A 27 10.36 0.95 5.17
N ASN A 28 10.79 0.15 6.14
CA ASN A 28 10.99 -1.28 5.97
C ASN A 28 9.68 -2.02 6.26
N LEU A 29 9.01 -2.53 5.22
CA LEU A 29 7.72 -3.22 5.30
C LEU A 29 7.84 -4.74 5.19
N GLN A 30 9.04 -5.29 5.46
CA GLN A 30 9.27 -6.73 5.43
C GLN A 30 8.23 -7.47 6.27
N ASN A 31 7.46 -8.36 5.65
CA ASN A 31 6.42 -9.17 6.30
C ASN A 31 5.33 -8.36 7.02
N ALA A 32 5.17 -7.06 6.74
CA ALA A 32 4.05 -6.30 7.29
C ALA A 32 2.73 -6.86 6.73
N ASP A 33 1.75 -7.06 7.60
CA ASP A 33 0.40 -7.48 7.20
C ASP A 33 -0.38 -6.26 6.72
N LEU A 34 -0.60 -6.16 5.41
CA LEU A 34 -1.32 -5.08 4.75
C LEU A 34 -2.73 -5.50 4.27
N HIS A 35 -3.28 -6.61 4.79
CA HIS A 35 -4.61 -7.06 4.39
C HIS A 35 -5.67 -6.02 4.78
N TYR A 36 -6.51 -5.62 3.82
CA TYR A 36 -7.57 -4.62 3.98
C TYR A 36 -7.09 -3.26 4.53
N VAL A 37 -5.82 -2.91 4.37
CA VAL A 37 -5.32 -1.58 4.76
C VAL A 37 -5.82 -0.51 3.79
N ASN A 38 -6.22 0.65 4.30
CA ASN A 38 -6.49 1.82 3.46
C ASN A 38 -5.19 2.60 3.23
N LEU A 39 -4.66 2.57 2.01
CA LEU A 39 -3.45 3.32 1.60
C LEU A 39 -3.78 4.47 0.65
N GLN A 40 -5.04 4.92 0.60
CA GLN A 40 -5.45 6.03 -0.24
C GLN A 40 -4.55 7.25 0.02
N ASN A 41 -4.03 7.86 -1.05
CA ASN A 41 -3.09 9.00 -1.01
C ASN A 41 -1.77 8.75 -0.25
N ALA A 42 -1.47 7.52 0.19
CA ALA A 42 -0.25 7.26 0.95
C ALA A 42 1.01 7.40 0.07
N TYR A 43 2.11 7.80 0.69
CA TYR A 43 3.41 7.92 0.05
C TYR A 43 4.29 6.71 0.39
N LEU A 44 4.45 5.78 -0.55
CA LEU A 44 5.24 4.54 -0.43
C LEU A 44 6.50 4.55 -1.33
N LEU A 45 6.84 5.69 -1.93
CA LEU A 45 8.05 5.76 -2.76
C LEU A 45 9.29 5.42 -1.92
N ASP A 46 10.17 4.60 -2.48
CA ASP A 46 11.38 4.09 -1.83
C ASP A 46 11.14 3.19 -0.60
N ALA A 47 9.90 2.80 -0.27
CA ALA A 47 9.67 1.78 0.74
C ALA A 47 10.42 0.48 0.36
N ILE A 48 11.07 -0.13 1.33
CA ILE A 48 11.93 -1.31 1.12
C ILE A 48 11.25 -2.57 1.66
N ASN A 49 11.58 -3.72 1.06
CA ASN A 49 11.02 -5.02 1.40
C ASN A 49 9.48 -5.07 1.32
N LEU A 50 8.89 -4.22 0.48
CA LEU A 50 7.49 -4.24 0.12
C LEU A 50 7.32 -4.98 -1.21
N THR A 51 6.34 -5.88 -1.30
CA THR A 51 6.05 -6.67 -2.51
C THR A 51 4.67 -6.38 -3.07
N ALA A 52 4.45 -6.67 -4.35
CA ALA A 52 3.12 -6.63 -4.95
C ALA A 52 2.14 -7.58 -4.25
N GLU A 53 2.62 -8.76 -3.82
CA GLU A 53 1.83 -9.75 -3.07
C GLU A 53 1.30 -9.17 -1.75
N GLN A 54 2.09 -8.37 -1.01
CA GLN A 54 1.61 -7.69 0.20
C GLN A 54 0.54 -6.62 -0.12
N LEU A 55 0.61 -5.99 -1.30
CA LEU A 55 -0.28 -4.89 -1.67
C LEU A 55 -1.59 -5.34 -2.30
N LYS A 56 -1.63 -6.52 -2.93
CA LYS A 56 -2.81 -6.98 -3.69
C LYS A 56 -4.07 -7.09 -2.82
N GLU A 57 -3.89 -7.39 -1.53
CA GLU A 57 -4.98 -7.57 -0.56
C GLU A 57 -5.30 -6.31 0.25
N SER A 58 -4.69 -5.17 -0.07
CA SER A 58 -5.07 -3.88 0.51
C SER A 58 -6.51 -3.50 0.14
N ALA A 59 -7.11 -2.62 0.95
CA ALA A 59 -8.45 -2.12 0.66
C ALA A 59 -8.44 -1.23 -0.60
N THR A 60 -7.45 -0.34 -0.71
CA THR A 60 -7.30 0.56 -1.86
C THR A 60 -5.87 1.09 -1.97
N LEU A 61 -5.42 1.30 -3.21
CA LEU A 61 -4.20 2.04 -3.57
C LEU A 61 -4.54 3.31 -4.36
N TYR A 62 -5.76 3.82 -4.22
CA TYR A 62 -6.23 4.99 -4.96
C TYR A 62 -5.35 6.20 -4.63
N GLN A 63 -4.76 6.80 -5.68
CA GLN A 63 -3.83 7.93 -5.56
C GLN A 63 -2.56 7.65 -4.73
N THR A 64 -2.28 6.38 -4.40
CA THR A 64 -1.05 6.00 -3.70
C THR A 64 0.17 6.23 -4.58
N ILE A 65 1.21 6.82 -3.99
CA ILE A 65 2.50 7.03 -4.65
C ILE A 65 3.37 5.80 -4.39
N LEU A 66 3.43 4.90 -5.38
CA LEU A 66 4.19 3.65 -5.35
C LEU A 66 5.41 3.72 -6.27
N ALA A 67 6.42 2.89 -5.95
CA ALA A 67 7.53 2.65 -6.86
C ALA A 67 7.04 2.11 -8.22
N PRO A 68 7.60 2.56 -9.36
CA PRO A 68 7.14 2.14 -10.69
C PRO A 68 7.18 0.63 -10.90
N PHE A 69 8.18 -0.06 -10.35
CA PHE A 69 8.30 -1.51 -10.47
C PHE A 69 7.15 -2.24 -9.76
N LEU A 70 6.71 -1.79 -8.57
CA LEU A 70 5.57 -2.37 -7.86
C LEU A 70 4.26 -2.15 -8.60
N LYS A 71 4.06 -0.96 -9.19
CA LYS A 71 2.89 -0.70 -10.05
C LYS A 71 2.87 -1.65 -11.25
N LYS A 72 4.02 -1.86 -11.89
CA LYS A 72 4.18 -2.79 -13.01
C LYS A 72 3.91 -4.24 -12.58
N GLU A 73 4.52 -4.68 -11.48
CA GLU A 73 4.37 -6.04 -10.95
C GLU A 73 2.91 -6.34 -10.56
N LEU A 74 2.22 -5.38 -9.92
CA LEU A 74 0.79 -5.49 -9.64
C LEU A 74 -0.04 -5.62 -10.92
N ALA A 75 0.22 -4.79 -11.92
CA ALA A 75 -0.51 -4.82 -13.18
C ALA A 75 -0.26 -6.11 -13.98
N GLU A 76 0.96 -6.67 -13.93
CA GLU A 76 1.34 -7.89 -14.66
C GLU A 76 0.88 -9.17 -13.95
N ASN A 77 1.06 -9.27 -12.63
CA ASN A 77 0.81 -10.50 -11.86
C ASN A 77 -0.60 -10.57 -11.27
N TYR A 78 -1.22 -9.41 -11.00
CA TYR A 78 -2.54 -9.30 -10.35
C TYR A 78 -3.44 -8.28 -11.06
N PRO A 79 -3.73 -8.46 -12.37
CA PRO A 79 -4.43 -7.44 -13.17
C PRO A 79 -5.82 -7.10 -12.63
N VAL A 80 -6.56 -8.09 -12.12
CA VAL A 80 -7.90 -7.86 -11.52
C VAL A 80 -7.80 -7.04 -10.24
N ASP A 81 -6.84 -7.36 -9.36
CA ASP A 81 -6.61 -6.62 -8.13
C ASP A 81 -6.08 -5.22 -8.41
N TYR A 82 -5.16 -5.07 -9.35
CA TYR A 82 -4.64 -3.76 -9.76
C TYR A 82 -5.77 -2.84 -10.22
N GLU A 83 -6.65 -3.31 -11.11
CA GLU A 83 -7.83 -2.57 -11.56
C GLU A 83 -8.79 -2.22 -10.40
N ARG A 84 -8.97 -3.14 -9.43
CA ARG A 84 -9.79 -2.89 -8.23
C ARG A 84 -9.16 -1.82 -7.33
N LEU A 85 -7.87 -1.96 -7.04
CA LEU A 85 -7.12 -1.14 -6.08
C LEU A 85 -6.96 0.30 -6.53
N MET A 86 -6.84 0.52 -7.85
CA MET A 86 -6.61 1.84 -8.44
C MET A 86 -7.90 2.61 -8.73
N LYS A 87 -9.08 2.00 -8.53
CA LYS A 87 -10.37 2.68 -8.65
C LYS A 87 -10.63 3.54 -7.41
N LYS A 88 -11.29 4.68 -7.63
CA LYS A 88 -11.77 5.53 -6.55
C LYS A 88 -12.70 4.71 -5.66
N PRO A 89 -12.43 4.56 -4.36
CA PRO A 89 -13.37 3.91 -3.46
C PRO A 89 -14.68 4.70 -3.49
N GLU A 90 -15.79 4.01 -3.75
CA GLU A 90 -17.11 4.60 -3.63
C GLU A 90 -17.29 4.98 -2.15
N LEU A 91 -17.60 6.25 -1.89
CA LEU A 91 -18.06 6.65 -0.56
C LEU A 91 -19.30 5.82 -0.27
N GLU A 92 -19.18 4.83 0.60
CA GLU A 92 -20.36 4.28 1.28
C GLU A 92 -21.05 5.49 1.92
N LYS A 93 -22.24 5.82 1.39
CA LYS A 93 -23.09 6.89 1.91
C LYS A 93 -23.67 6.51 3.26
#